data_AF-A0A1F6IBQ5-F1
#
_entry.id   AF-A0A1F6IBQ5-F1
#
_cell.length_a   1.000
_cell.length_b   1.000
_cell.length_c   1.000
_cell.angle_alpha   90.00
_cell.angle_beta   90.00
_cell.angle_gamma   90.00
#
_symmetry.space_group_name_H-M   'P 1'
#
loop_
_entity.id
_entity.type
_entity.pdbx_description
1 polymer ?
#
loop_
_entity_poly.entity_id
_entity_poly.type
_entity_poly.pdbx_seq_one_letter_code
_entity_poly.pdbx_strand_id
1 'polypeptide(L)'
;MIESPMSQEWRELKDIPLPNDRIEKGIADLVRALTGLGIKTNESCEGHLDKPDGSLHPWVTFFPFPFMYPNALELSTRLARLRQATEDYNSKSPIKWEISMRGYLVPTAKASNIDELLTLQKDASQFANFIFGNHIKPSKQ
;
A
#
# COMPACT_ATOMS: atom_id res chain seq x y z
N MET A 1 5.49 -7.98 30.96
CA MET A 1 5.74 -7.23 29.71
C MET A 1 4.55 -7.46 28.81
N ILE A 2 3.69 -6.45 28.65
CA ILE A 2 2.54 -6.54 27.75
C ILE A 2 3.09 -6.19 26.36
N GLU A 3 3.18 -7.18 25.47
CA GLU A 3 3.48 -6.92 24.06
C GLU A 3 2.43 -5.93 23.54
N SER A 4 2.88 -4.77 23.05
CA SER A 4 1.97 -3.76 22.49
C SER A 4 1.12 -4.41 21.39
N PRO A 5 -0.20 -4.15 21.30
CA PRO A 5 -1.06 -4.74 20.27
C PRO A 5 -0.51 -4.55 18.84
N MET A 6 0.20 -3.45 18.61
CA MET A 6 0.95 -3.22 17.37
C MET A 6 1.93 -4.37 17.08
N SER A 7 2.68 -4.88 18.06
CA SER A 7 3.70 -5.91 17.80
C SER A 7 3.15 -7.24 17.27
N GLN A 8 1.90 -7.59 17.57
CA GLN A 8 1.26 -8.79 17.04
C GLN A 8 0.69 -8.58 15.64
N GLU A 9 0.01 -7.45 15.41
CA GLU A 9 -0.51 -7.08 14.08
C GLU A 9 0.62 -6.96 13.04
N TRP A 10 1.77 -6.45 13.46
CA TRP A 10 2.98 -6.37 12.63
C TRP A 10 3.59 -7.74 12.28
N ARG A 11 3.40 -8.77 13.12
CA ARG A 11 3.83 -10.14 12.79
C ARG A 11 2.92 -10.73 11.72
N GLU A 12 1.61 -10.58 11.89
CA GLU A 12 0.61 -11.13 10.96
C GLU A 12 0.66 -10.47 9.56
N LEU A 13 0.90 -9.16 9.48
CA LEU A 13 1.10 -8.50 8.17
C LEU A 13 2.31 -9.11 7.44
N LYS A 14 3.40 -9.40 8.15
CA LYS A 14 4.62 -9.98 7.57
C LYS A 14 4.45 -11.43 7.11
N ASP A 15 3.45 -12.14 7.64
CA ASP A 15 3.10 -13.49 7.21
C ASP A 15 2.39 -13.52 5.84
N ILE A 16 1.86 -12.37 5.38
CA ILE A 16 1.34 -12.26 4.01
C ILE A 16 2.53 -12.32 3.03
N PRO A 17 2.56 -13.29 2.11
CA PRO A 17 3.66 -13.44 1.17
C PRO A 17 3.71 -12.26 0.20
N LEU A 18 4.92 -11.82 -0.13
CA LEU A 18 5.12 -10.90 -1.25
C LEU A 18 4.87 -11.64 -2.58
N PRO A 19 4.31 -10.96 -3.59
CA PRO A 19 4.01 -11.57 -4.89
C PRO A 19 5.27 -11.93 -5.69
N ASN A 20 6.42 -11.33 -5.36
CA ASN A 20 7.75 -11.68 -5.87
C ASN A 20 8.86 -11.21 -4.90
N ASP A 21 10.07 -11.70 -5.12
CA ASP A 21 11.28 -11.41 -4.33
C ASP A 21 11.96 -10.08 -4.69
N ARG A 22 11.48 -9.39 -5.74
CA ARG A 22 12.04 -8.12 -6.25
C ARG A 22 11.39 -6.88 -5.67
N ILE A 23 10.44 -7.02 -4.74
CA ILE A 23 9.79 -5.89 -4.09
C ILE A 23 10.78 -5.18 -3.16
N GLU A 24 10.96 -3.88 -3.40
CA GLU A 24 11.86 -3.02 -2.63
C GLU A 24 11.35 -2.83 -1.18
N LYS A 25 12.29 -2.72 -0.24
CA LYS A 25 11.97 -2.78 1.20
C LYS A 25 11.07 -1.63 1.65
N GLY A 26 11.21 -0.44 1.07
CA GLY A 26 10.45 0.75 1.44
C GLY A 26 8.94 0.68 1.17
N ILE A 27 8.48 -0.30 0.37
CA ILE A 27 7.06 -0.49 0.02
C ILE A 27 6.55 -1.92 0.24
N ALA A 28 7.39 -2.82 0.75
CA ALA A 28 7.03 -4.23 0.94
C ALA A 28 5.76 -4.41 1.78
N ASP A 29 5.62 -3.65 2.87
CA ASP A 29 4.45 -3.74 3.75
C ASP A 29 3.17 -3.28 3.04
N LEU A 30 3.25 -2.23 2.20
CA LEU A 30 2.12 -1.77 1.40
C LEU A 30 1.69 -2.83 0.38
N VAL A 31 2.64 -3.48 -0.28
CA VAL A 31 2.35 -4.58 -1.22
C VAL A 31 1.70 -5.77 -0.49
N ARG A 32 2.14 -6.09 0.74
CA ARG A 32 1.49 -7.12 1.57
C ARG A 32 0.07 -6.75 1.96
N ALA A 33 -0.18 -5.51 2.38
CA ALA A 33 -1.51 -5.04 2.72
C ALA A 33 -2.46 -5.12 1.52
N LEU A 34 -2.01 -4.71 0.33
CA LEU A 34 -2.79 -4.87 -0.91
C LEU A 34 -3.07 -6.34 -1.23
N THR A 35 -2.07 -7.21 -1.06
CA THR A 35 -2.23 -8.66 -1.23
C THR A 35 -3.25 -9.24 -0.25
N GLY A 36 -3.25 -8.79 1.00
CA GLY A 36 -4.24 -9.17 2.03
C GLY A 36 -5.66 -8.69 1.72
N LEU A 37 -5.82 -7.57 1.00
CA LEU A 37 -7.11 -7.16 0.42
C LEU A 37 -7.51 -7.99 -0.81
N GLY A 38 -6.67 -8.93 -1.25
CA GLY A 38 -6.86 -9.70 -2.47
C GLY A 38 -6.59 -8.91 -3.75
N ILE A 39 -5.84 -7.80 -3.67
CA ILE A 39 -5.47 -6.99 -4.82
C ILE A 39 -4.14 -7.50 -5.36
N LYS A 40 -4.14 -7.98 -6.61
CA LYS A 40 -2.92 -8.41 -7.29
C LYS A 40 -2.13 -7.19 -7.76
N THR A 41 -0.94 -7.03 -7.22
CA THR A 41 0.02 -6.02 -7.65
C THR A 41 0.94 -6.56 -8.76
N ASN A 42 1.56 -5.65 -9.51
CA ASN A 42 2.48 -5.99 -10.58
C ASN A 42 3.83 -5.30 -10.39
N GLU A 43 3.98 -4.08 -10.89
CA GLU A 43 5.20 -3.29 -10.74
C GLU A 43 5.04 -2.37 -9.54
N SER A 44 6.16 -2.07 -8.89
CA SER A 44 6.14 -1.19 -7.74
C SER A 44 7.55 -0.64 -7.52
N CYS A 45 7.63 0.55 -6.95
CA CYS A 45 8.89 1.25 -6.72
C CYS A 45 8.80 1.98 -5.38
N GLU A 46 9.88 1.99 -4.60
CA GLU A 46 9.98 2.75 -3.36
C GLU A 46 10.32 4.23 -3.59
N GLY A 47 10.62 4.58 -4.84
CA GLY A 47 11.09 5.88 -5.29
C GLY A 47 12.61 6.02 -5.18
N HIS A 48 13.21 6.75 -6.12
CA HIS A 48 14.66 6.87 -6.29
C HIS A 48 15.00 8.31 -6.74
N LEU A 49 15.95 8.96 -6.06
CA LEU A 49 16.42 10.33 -6.39
C LEU A 49 17.68 10.32 -7.27
N ASP A 50 18.38 9.21 -7.29
CA ASP A 50 19.67 9.00 -7.95
C ASP A 50 19.52 8.59 -9.42
N LYS A 51 18.30 8.33 -9.88
CA LYS A 51 18.00 7.92 -11.25
C LYS A 51 17.34 9.07 -12.02
N PRO A 52 17.82 9.41 -13.23
CA PRO A 52 17.21 10.45 -14.07
C PRO A 52 15.72 10.22 -14.35
N ASP A 53 15.32 8.96 -14.49
CA ASP A 53 13.92 8.53 -14.68
C ASP A 53 13.32 7.92 -13.39
N GLY A 54 13.97 8.16 -12.25
CA GLY A 54 13.53 7.69 -10.94
C GLY A 54 12.19 8.30 -10.57
N SER A 55 11.27 7.48 -10.06
CA SER A 55 10.05 8.00 -9.47
C SER A 55 10.42 8.72 -8.17
N LEU A 56 10.09 9.99 -8.06
CA LEU A 56 10.40 10.79 -6.86
C LEU A 56 9.47 10.49 -5.68
N HIS A 57 8.80 9.34 -5.69
CA HIS A 57 7.84 8.91 -4.70
C HIS A 57 7.64 7.39 -4.79
N PRO A 58 7.23 6.73 -3.70
CA PRO A 58 6.81 5.35 -3.77
C PRO A 58 5.54 5.21 -4.61
N TRP A 59 5.35 4.07 -5.26
CA TRP A 59 4.10 3.72 -5.92
C TRP A 59 3.96 2.20 -6.03
N VAL A 60 2.71 1.74 -6.05
CA VAL A 60 2.37 0.35 -6.32
C VAL A 60 1.34 0.30 -7.44
N THR A 61 1.65 -0.41 -8.51
CA THR A 61 0.65 -0.73 -9.54
C THR A 61 -0.09 -1.99 -9.17
N PHE A 62 -1.37 -2.00 -9.55
CA PHE A 62 -2.22 -3.17 -9.55
C PHE A 62 -3.05 -3.15 -10.82
N PHE A 63 -3.21 -4.31 -11.45
CA PHE A 63 -3.98 -4.37 -12.69
C PHE A 63 -5.47 -4.12 -12.41
N PRO A 64 -6.09 -3.07 -12.99
CA PRO A 64 -7.54 -2.91 -12.92
C PRO A 64 -8.24 -3.68 -14.06
N PHE A 65 -7.53 -4.48 -14.86
CA PHE A 65 -8.13 -5.06 -16.07
C PHE A 65 -9.11 -6.19 -15.72
N PRO A 66 -10.39 -6.05 -16.12
CA PRO A 66 -11.45 -7.01 -15.78
C PRO A 66 -11.23 -8.40 -16.40
N PHE A 67 -10.32 -8.54 -17.37
CA PHE A 67 -10.07 -9.79 -18.07
C PHE A 67 -9.19 -10.80 -17.30
N MET A 68 -8.51 -10.37 -16.23
CA MET A 68 -7.67 -11.27 -15.40
C MET A 68 -8.31 -11.69 -14.08
N TYR A 69 -9.49 -11.14 -13.75
CA TYR A 69 -10.26 -11.58 -12.60
C TYR A 69 -11.46 -12.37 -13.10
N PRO A 70 -11.62 -13.64 -12.69
CA PRO A 70 -12.78 -14.45 -13.12
C PRO A 70 -14.12 -13.87 -12.64
N ASN A 71 -14.10 -12.90 -11.72
CA ASN A 71 -15.28 -12.25 -11.19
C ASN A 71 -15.08 -10.72 -11.06
N ALA A 72 -15.66 -9.95 -11.98
CA ALA A 72 -15.58 -8.48 -12.00
C ALA A 72 -16.18 -7.84 -10.72
N LEU A 73 -17.15 -8.49 -10.08
CA LEU A 73 -17.79 -8.01 -8.86
C LEU A 73 -16.85 -8.11 -7.63
N GLU A 74 -16.03 -9.16 -7.57
CA GLU A 74 -15.04 -9.28 -6.50
C GLU A 74 -13.95 -8.22 -6.62
N LEU A 75 -13.46 -7.98 -7.85
CA LEU A 75 -12.48 -6.91 -8.09
C LEU A 75 -13.06 -5.55 -7.71
N SER A 76 -14.29 -5.23 -8.13
CA SER A 76 -14.91 -3.94 -7.79
C SER A 76 -15.09 -3.77 -6.29
N THR A 77 -15.43 -4.84 -5.57
CA THR A 77 -15.54 -4.85 -4.11
C THR A 77 -14.19 -4.58 -3.43
N ARG A 78 -13.12 -5.23 -3.89
CA ARG A 78 -11.75 -5.03 -3.35
C ARG A 78 -11.26 -3.61 -3.61
N LEU A 79 -11.50 -3.08 -4.81
CA LEU A 79 -11.16 -1.69 -5.15
C LEU A 79 -11.99 -0.68 -4.38
N ALA A 80 -13.27 -0.94 -4.12
CA ALA A 80 -14.10 -0.09 -3.25
C ALA A 80 -13.55 -0.05 -1.83
N ARG A 81 -13.13 -1.19 -1.27
CA ARG A 81 -12.47 -1.24 0.04
C ARG A 81 -11.15 -0.46 0.06
N LEU A 82 -10.33 -0.59 -0.97
CA LEU A 82 -9.09 0.19 -1.08
C LEU A 82 -9.37 1.69 -1.18
N ARG A 83 -10.39 2.11 -1.95
CA ARG A 83 -10.83 3.51 -2.03
C ARG A 83 -11.26 4.03 -0.66
N GLN A 84 -12.11 3.31 0.05
CA GLN A 84 -12.53 3.69 1.40
C GLN A 84 -11.33 3.80 2.35
N ALA A 85 -10.43 2.80 2.36
CA ALA A 85 -9.24 2.85 3.19
C ALA A 85 -8.33 4.05 2.88
N THR A 86 -8.23 4.40 1.60
CA THR A 86 -7.47 5.58 1.14
C THR A 86 -8.11 6.87 1.64
N GLU A 87 -9.44 7.01 1.51
CA GLU A 87 -10.19 8.17 2.00
C GLU A 87 -10.07 8.32 3.53
N ASP A 88 -10.22 7.22 4.26
CA ASP A 88 -10.13 7.20 5.72
C ASP A 88 -8.71 7.55 6.19
N TYR A 89 -7.67 7.00 5.55
CA TYR A 89 -6.28 7.34 5.86
C TYR A 89 -5.98 8.82 5.53
N ASN A 90 -6.42 9.28 4.36
CA ASN A 90 -6.26 10.67 3.93
C ASN A 90 -6.98 11.66 4.85
N SER A 91 -8.05 11.28 5.55
CA SER A 91 -8.70 12.16 6.52
C SER A 91 -7.83 12.45 7.76
N LYS A 92 -6.79 11.64 8.02
CA LYS A 92 -5.95 11.70 9.23
C LYS A 92 -4.46 11.94 8.94
N SER A 93 -3.96 11.50 7.80
CA SER A 93 -2.54 11.63 7.43
C SER A 93 -2.25 13.00 6.79
N PRO A 94 -1.08 13.62 7.07
CA PRO A 94 -0.61 14.78 6.32
C PRO A 94 -0.26 14.45 4.86
N ILE A 95 0.18 13.22 4.58
CA ILE A 95 0.48 12.75 3.22
C ILE A 95 -0.79 12.15 2.61
N LYS A 96 -1.16 12.62 1.43
CA LYS A 96 -2.36 12.14 0.73
C LYS A 96 -1.97 11.08 -0.29
N TRP A 97 -2.74 10.02 -0.35
CA TRP A 97 -2.63 8.96 -1.33
C TRP A 97 -3.78 9.03 -2.34
N GLU A 98 -3.50 8.69 -3.59
CA GLU A 98 -4.50 8.62 -4.63
C GLU A 98 -4.46 7.26 -5.33
N ILE A 99 -5.65 6.83 -5.78
CA ILE A 99 -5.82 5.69 -6.65
C ILE A 99 -6.06 6.23 -8.05
N SER A 100 -5.05 6.14 -8.91
CA SER A 100 -5.16 6.63 -10.28
C SER A 100 -6.10 5.75 -11.11
N MET A 101 -6.69 6.33 -12.16
CA MET A 101 -7.53 5.60 -13.12
C MET A 101 -6.78 4.47 -13.84
N ARG A 102 -5.44 4.49 -13.83
CA ARG A 102 -4.60 3.48 -14.47
C ARG A 102 -4.20 2.35 -13.51
N GLY A 103 -4.70 2.34 -12.27
CA GLY A 103 -4.41 1.29 -11.29
C GLY A 103 -3.10 1.52 -10.53
N TYR A 104 -2.81 2.77 -10.15
CA TYR A 104 -1.65 3.11 -9.33
C TYR A 104 -2.14 3.56 -7.96
N LEU A 105 -1.49 3.08 -6.90
CA LEU A 105 -1.55 3.67 -5.56
C LEU A 105 -0.28 4.47 -5.34
N VAL A 106 -0.42 5.77 -5.13
CA VAL A 106 0.70 6.72 -5.13
C VAL A 106 0.42 7.88 -4.18
N PRO A 107 1.42 8.43 -3.45
CA PRO A 107 1.22 9.67 -2.72
C PRO A 107 1.18 10.85 -3.70
N THR A 108 0.42 11.89 -3.36
CA THR A 108 0.31 13.11 -4.17
C THR A 108 1.57 13.97 -4.09
N ALA A 109 2.35 13.81 -3.03
CA ALA A 109 3.62 14.49 -2.83
C ALA A 109 4.77 13.79 -3.59
N LYS A 110 5.78 14.58 -3.97
CA LYS A 110 7.04 14.11 -4.54
C LYS A 110 8.19 14.58 -3.66
N ALA A 111 9.19 13.73 -3.49
CA ALA A 111 10.41 14.05 -2.79
C ALA A 111 11.37 14.86 -3.68
N SER A 112 11.97 15.87 -3.08
CA SER A 112 13.05 16.68 -3.66
C SER A 112 14.43 16.33 -3.07
N ASN A 113 14.43 15.59 -1.95
CA ASN A 113 15.61 15.19 -1.21
C ASN A 113 15.37 13.86 -0.48
N ILE A 114 16.46 13.27 0.04
CA ILE A 114 16.43 11.93 0.61
C ILE A 114 15.54 11.84 1.85
N ASP A 115 15.49 12.88 2.68
CA ASP A 115 14.69 12.89 3.90
C ASP A 115 13.19 12.88 3.57
N GLU A 116 12.77 13.62 2.54
CA GLU A 116 11.41 13.58 2.03
C GLU A 116 11.06 12.21 1.44
N LEU A 117 11.99 11.58 0.70
CA LEU A 117 11.76 10.25 0.14
C LEU A 117 11.58 9.20 1.25
N LEU A 118 12.45 9.21 2.26
CA LEU A 118 12.34 8.33 3.43
C LEU A 118 11.05 8.59 4.21
N THR A 119 10.58 9.85 4.25
CA THR A 119 9.29 10.19 4.86
C THR A 119 8.12 9.57 4.10
N LEU A 120 8.13 9.62 2.75
CA LEU A 120 7.10 9.00 1.92
C LEU A 120 7.10 7.46 2.05
N GLN A 121 8.27 6.83 2.12
CA GLN A 121 8.39 5.37 2.31
C GLN A 121 7.90 4.93 3.70
N LYS A 122 8.22 5.71 4.73
CA LYS A 122 7.70 5.47 6.08
C LYS A 122 6.18 5.61 6.12
N ASP A 123 5.63 6.62 5.45
CA ASP A 123 4.18 6.81 5.35
C ASP A 123 3.50 5.68 4.56
N ALA A 124 4.15 5.14 3.51
CA ALA A 124 3.68 3.94 2.82
C ALA A 124 3.53 2.73 3.77
N SER A 125 4.48 2.56 4.69
CA SER A 125 4.41 1.53 5.72
C SER A 125 3.30 1.83 6.76
N GLN A 126 3.08 3.09 7.11
CA GLN A 126 1.97 3.48 8.01
C GLN A 126 0.61 3.24 7.36
N PHE A 127 0.47 3.56 6.08
CA PHE A 127 -0.73 3.30 5.32
C PHE A 127 -1.01 1.80 5.18
N ALA A 128 0.02 0.99 4.95
CA ALA A 128 -0.09 -0.47 4.95
C ALA A 128 -0.69 -1.02 6.25
N ASN A 129 -0.17 -0.56 7.39
CA ASN A 129 -0.68 -0.94 8.70
C ASN A 129 -2.12 -0.49 8.90
N PHE A 130 -2.46 0.72 8.44
CA PHE A 130 -3.83 1.23 8.50
C PHE A 130 -4.81 0.35 7.72
N ILE A 131 -4.45 -0.04 6.50
CA ILE A 131 -5.24 -0.97 5.67
C ILE A 131 -5.42 -2.30 6.40
N PHE A 132 -4.33 -2.87 6.93
CA PHE A 132 -4.36 -4.16 7.59
C PHE A 132 -5.25 -4.16 8.85
N GLY A 133 -5.02 -3.21 9.75
CA GLY A 133 -5.73 -3.13 11.02
C GLY A 133 -7.21 -2.75 10.92
N ASN A 134 -7.61 -1.98 9.90
CA ASN A 134 -8.99 -1.49 9.80
C ASN A 134 -9.83 -2.17 8.72
N HIS A 135 -9.22 -2.71 7.67
CA HIS A 135 -9.95 -3.21 6.49
C HIS A 135 -9.69 -4.68 6.16
N ILE A 136 -8.65 -5.30 6.72
CA ILE A 136 -8.37 -6.74 6.54
C ILE A 136 -8.77 -7.52 7.80
N LYS A 137 -8.30 -7.08 8.96
CA LYS A 137 -8.63 -7.67 10.25
C LYS A 137 -9.60 -6.73 10.97
N PRO A 138 -10.90 -6.71 10.63
CA PRO A 138 -11.85 -5.95 11.43
C PRO A 138 -11.73 -6.46 12.87
N SER A 139 -11.44 -5.55 13.80
CA SER A 139 -11.42 -5.83 15.23
C SER A 139 -12.63 -6.69 15.58
N LYS A 140 -12.42 -7.82 16.26
CA LYS A 140 -13.54 -8.60 16.82
C LYS A 140 -14.38 -7.62 17.65
N GLN A 141 -15.56 -7.26 17.15
CA GLN A 141 -16.60 -6.63 17.94
C GLN A 141 -17.13 -7.64 18.96
#